data_AF-Q9RQM1-F1
#
_entry.id   AF-Q9RQM1-F1
#
_cell.length_a   1.000
_cell.length_b   1.000
_cell.length_c   1.000
_cell.angle_alpha   90.00
_cell.angle_beta   90.00
_cell.angle_gamma   90.00
#
_symmetry.space_group_name_H-M   'P 1'
#
loop_
_entity.id
_entity.type
_entity.pdbx_description
1 polymer ?
#
loop_
_entity_poly.entity_id
_entity_poly.type
_entity_poly.pdbx_seq_one_letter_code
_entity_poly.pdbx_strand_id
1 'polypeptide(L)'
;GEELRQALSLETNKSIQVIGNPVDPDYFSANSANQNLPQNEVNLVTCALITRRKRIDRAIVLLRELKKRGQAATLRIIGPNMDSAYYAQ
;
A
#
# COMPACT_ATOMS: atom_id res chain seq x y z
N GLY A 1 -2.64 -1.97 -14.45
CA GLY A 1 -3.08 -2.62 -15.69
C GLY A 1 -3.65 -1.59 -16.62
N GLU A 2 -4.77 -1.00 -16.22
CA GLU A 2 -5.48 -0.01 -17.04
C GLU A 2 -4.67 1.23 -17.40
N GLU A 3 -3.91 1.81 -16.47
CA GLU A 3 -3.05 2.97 -16.77
C GLU A 3 -2.05 2.68 -17.90
N LEU A 4 -1.47 1.48 -17.91
CA LEU A 4 -0.55 1.07 -18.96
C LEU A 4 -1.29 0.82 -20.28
N ARG A 5 -2.48 0.23 -20.24
CA ARG A 5 -3.32 0.04 -21.43
C ARG A 5 -3.69 1.38 -22.07
N GLN A 6 -4.10 2.36 -21.26
CA GLN A 6 -4.46 3.70 -21.73
C GLN A 6 -3.27 4.40 -22.38
N ALA A 7 -2.10 4.40 -21.72
CA ALA A 7 -0.89 4.99 -22.29
C ALA A 7 -0.51 4.35 -23.65
N LEU A 8 -0.52 3.02 -23.74
CA LEU A 8 -0.13 2.30 -24.95
C LEU A 8 -1.18 2.36 -26.07
N SER A 9 -2.45 2.57 -25.74
CA SER A 9 -3.53 2.65 -26.75
C SER A 9 -3.37 3.82 -27.71
N LEU A 10 -2.63 4.86 -27.32
CA LEU A 10 -2.30 6.01 -28.15
C LEU A 10 -1.14 5.72 -29.14
N GLU A 11 -0.35 4.68 -28.88
CA GLU A 11 0.87 4.37 -29.62
C GLU A 11 0.69 3.21 -30.62
N THR A 12 -0.45 2.52 -30.59
CA THR A 12 -0.69 1.38 -31.49
C THR A 12 -2.16 1.19 -31.83
N ASN A 13 -2.41 0.77 -33.08
CA ASN A 13 -3.74 0.34 -33.55
C ASN A 13 -4.02 -1.14 -33.24
N LYS A 14 -3.07 -1.84 -32.60
CA LYS A 14 -3.26 -3.25 -32.20
C LYS A 14 -4.22 -3.33 -31.02
N SER A 15 -5.07 -4.37 -31.02
CA SER A 15 -5.94 -4.66 -29.87
C SER A 15 -5.10 -4.97 -28.63
N ILE A 16 -5.28 -4.19 -27.57
CA ILE A 16 -4.61 -4.39 -26.28
C ILE A 16 -5.61 -4.99 -25.30
N GLN A 17 -5.29 -6.18 -24.78
CA GLN A 17 -6.06 -6.84 -23.73
C GLN A 17 -5.27 -6.80 -22.42
N VAL A 18 -5.95 -6.48 -21.31
CA VAL A 18 -5.36 -6.54 -19.97
C VAL A 18 -5.65 -7.90 -19.39
N ILE A 19 -4.57 -8.64 -19.08
CA ILE A 19 -4.66 -9.92 -18.39
C ILE A 19 -4.37 -9.64 -16.91
N GLY A 20 -5.37 -9.86 -16.07
CA GLY A 20 -5.25 -9.70 -14.62
C GLY A 20 -4.57 -10.89 -13.96
N ASN A 21 -3.95 -10.65 -12.80
CA ASN A 21 -3.54 -11.69 -11.85
C ASN A 21 -4.32 -11.47 -10.55
N PRO A 22 -5.57 -11.95 -10.45
CA PRO A 22 -6.40 -11.73 -9.27
C PRO A 22 -5.84 -12.50 -8.08
N VAL A 23 -6.02 -11.95 -6.88
CA VAL A 23 -5.81 -12.68 -5.63
C VAL A 23 -7.01 -13.58 -5.40
N ASP A 24 -6.77 -14.76 -4.82
CA ASP A 24 -7.83 -15.70 -4.47
C ASP A 24 -8.87 -15.01 -3.54
N PRO A 25 -10.18 -15.02 -3.91
CA PRO A 25 -11.25 -14.43 -3.12
C PRO A 25 -11.31 -14.89 -1.67
N ASP A 26 -10.83 -16.11 -1.38
CA ASP A 26 -10.86 -16.67 -0.02
C ASP A 26 -9.95 -15.90 0.96
N TYR A 27 -8.94 -15.17 0.46
CA TYR A 27 -8.17 -14.25 1.28
C TYR A 27 -9.00 -13.08 1.85
N PHE A 28 -10.12 -12.74 1.20
CA PHE A 28 -11.01 -11.67 1.61
C PHE A 28 -12.24 -12.18 2.37
N SER A 29 -12.52 -13.49 2.33
CA SER A 29 -13.65 -14.11 3.03
C SER A 29 -13.35 -14.46 4.49
N ALA A 30 -12.06 -14.43 4.88
CA ALA A 30 -11.64 -14.55 6.26
C ALA A 30 -12.24 -13.41 7.10
N ASN A 31 -13.35 -13.73 7.76
CA ASN A 31 -14.08 -12.86 8.67
C ASN A 31 -13.11 -12.01 9.50
N SER A 32 -13.38 -10.71 9.52
CA SER A 32 -12.94 -9.70 10.48
C SER A 32 -13.42 -9.99 11.92
N ALA A 33 -13.54 -11.28 12.27
CA ALA A 33 -13.93 -11.76 13.56
C ALA A 33 -12.89 -11.32 14.58
N ASN A 34 -13.34 -10.44 15.48
CA ASN A 34 -12.72 -10.16 16.77
C ASN A 34 -11.33 -9.54 16.71
N GLN A 35 -11.27 -8.26 16.34
CA GLN A 35 -10.26 -7.42 16.94
C GLN A 35 -10.97 -6.35 17.74
N ASN A 36 -10.85 -6.44 19.07
CA ASN A 36 -11.13 -5.37 20.02
C ASN A 36 -10.15 -4.21 19.76
N LEU A 37 -10.17 -3.67 18.54
CA LEU A 37 -9.44 -2.48 18.19
C LEU A 37 -10.17 -1.33 18.87
N PRO A 38 -9.45 -0.43 19.55
CA PRO A 38 -10.08 0.79 20.06
C PRO A 38 -10.77 1.49 18.89
N GLN A 39 -12.09 1.68 19.01
CA GLN A 39 -12.96 2.22 17.94
C GLN A 39 -12.52 3.61 17.44
N ASN A 40 -11.66 4.29 18.20
CA ASN A 40 -11.17 5.64 17.89
C ASN A 40 -9.75 5.68 17.30
N GLU A 41 -9.13 4.55 16.94
CA GLU A 41 -7.77 4.53 16.40
C GLU A 41 -7.71 4.01 14.94
N VAL A 42 -7.05 4.79 14.07
CA VAL A 42 -6.76 4.40 12.69
C VAL A 42 -5.47 3.57 12.66
N ASN A 43 -5.59 2.30 12.27
CA ASN A 43 -4.45 1.39 12.12
C ASN A 43 -4.06 1.28 10.64
N LEU A 44 -2.93 1.89 10.27
CA LEU A 44 -2.33 1.79 8.94
C LEU A 44 -1.34 0.61 8.92
N VAL A 45 -1.44 -0.27 7.93
CA VAL A 45 -0.52 -1.42 7.77
C VAL A 45 -0.02 -1.46 6.34
N THR A 46 1.28 -1.69 6.16
CA THR A 46 1.89 -1.97 4.85
C THR A 46 2.79 -3.19 4.93
N CYS A 47 2.59 -4.13 4.01
CA CYS A 47 3.40 -5.33 3.85
C CYS A 47 4.13 -5.26 2.51
N ALA A 48 5.41 -4.90 2.52
CA ALA A 48 6.19 -4.73 1.29
C ALA A 48 7.70 -4.81 1.51
N LEU A 49 8.44 -5.18 0.47
CA LEU A 49 9.89 -4.94 0.42
C LEU A 49 10.18 -3.44 0.59
N ILE A 50 10.98 -3.10 1.58
CA ILE A 50 11.26 -1.70 1.90
C ILE A 50 12.24 -1.15 0.86
N THR A 51 11.73 -0.28 -0.02
CA THR A 51 12.47 0.36 -1.12
C THR A 51 11.90 1.75 -1.40
N ARG A 52 12.69 2.66 -2.01
CA ARG A 52 12.23 4.02 -2.40
C ARG A 52 10.96 4.01 -3.24
N ARG A 53 10.80 3.04 -4.14
CA ARG A 53 9.64 2.92 -5.03
C ARG A 53 8.33 2.70 -4.25
N LYS A 54 8.40 2.07 -3.07
CA LYS A 54 7.23 1.84 -2.21
C LYS A 54 6.82 3.07 -1.38
N ARG A 55 7.64 4.13 -1.39
CA ARG A 55 7.32 5.45 -0.82
C ARG A 55 6.86 5.41 0.64
N ILE A 56 7.50 4.60 1.48
CA ILE A 56 7.17 4.47 2.91
C ILE A 56 7.34 5.81 3.64
N ASP A 57 8.26 6.66 3.18
CA ASP A 57 8.40 8.06 3.61
C ASP A 57 7.07 8.83 3.59
N ARG A 58 6.25 8.66 2.55
CA ARG A 58 4.94 9.33 2.46
C ARG A 58 3.95 8.81 3.49
N ALA A 59 3.98 7.51 3.81
CA ALA A 59 3.15 6.94 4.86
C ALA A 59 3.52 7.49 6.25
N ILE A 60 4.82 7.72 6.50
CA ILE A 60 5.31 8.34 7.73
C ILE A 60 4.84 9.81 7.81
N VAL A 61 4.94 10.57 6.71
CA VAL A 61 4.43 11.95 6.65
C VAL A 61 2.93 12.00 6.91
N LEU A 62 2.16 11.08 6.31
CA LEU A 62 0.72 10.98 6.57
C LEU A 62 0.42 10.74 8.05
N LEU A 63 1.10 9.77 8.68
CA LEU A 63 0.94 9.49 10.11
C LEU A 63 1.20 10.74 10.95
N ARG A 64 2.25 11.50 10.63
CA ARG A 64 2.59 12.75 11.32
C ARG A 64 1.44 13.76 11.22
N GLU A 65 0.88 13.94 10.03
CA GLU A 65 -0.23 14.89 9.83
C GLU A 65 -1.52 14.45 10.53
N LEU A 66 -1.82 13.15 10.59
CA LEU A 66 -2.95 12.62 11.37
C LEU A 66 -2.78 12.92 12.86
N LYS A 67 -1.60 12.66 13.41
CA LYS A 67 -1.28 12.94 14.82
C LYS A 67 -1.36 14.43 15.15
N LYS A 68 -0.87 15.31 14.26
CA LYS A 68 -0.98 16.77 14.44
C LYS A 68 -2.43 17.25 14.53
N ARG A 69 -3.36 16.57 13.86
CA ARG A 69 -4.80 16.87 13.89
C ARG A 69 -5.52 16.26 15.10
N GLY A 70 -4.79 15.62 16.01
CA GLY A 70 -5.35 14.97 17.20
C GLY A 70 -5.98 13.60 16.92
N GLN A 71 -5.77 13.00 15.74
CA GLN A 71 -6.26 11.65 15.48
C GLN A 71 -5.32 10.61 16.08
N ALA A 72 -5.90 9.64 16.80
CA ALA A 72 -5.19 8.45 17.22
C ALA A 72 -4.94 7.59 15.98
N ALA A 73 -3.66 7.46 15.60
CA ALA A 73 -3.26 6.68 14.45
C ALA A 73 -1.92 5.97 14.69
N THR A 74 -1.81 4.77 14.14
CA THR A 74 -0.59 3.96 14.13
C THR A 74 -0.26 3.50 12.73
N LEU A 75 1.04 3.30 12.48
CA LEU A 75 1.56 2.75 11.23
C LEU A 75 2.45 1.54 11.52
N ARG A 76 2.07 0.37 10.98
CA ARG A 76 2.87 -0.85 11.03
C ARG A 76 3.46 -1.13 9.64
N ILE A 77 4.79 -1.17 9.57
CA ILE A 77 5.54 -1.48 8.34
C ILE A 77 6.14 -2.88 8.52
N ILE A 78 5.73 -3.82 7.67
CA ILE A 78 6.13 -5.22 7.73
C ILE A 78 6.85 -5.55 6.43
N GLY A 79 8.11 -5.95 6.52
CA GLY A 79 8.85 -6.44 5.37
C GLY A 79 10.35 -6.31 5.55
N PRO A 80 11.13 -7.07 4.75
CA PRO A 80 12.57 -7.02 4.82
C PRO A 80 13.11 -5.73 4.22
N ASN A 81 14.23 -5.27 4.79
CA ASN A 81 15.02 -4.19 4.21
C ASN A 81 15.77 -4.72 2.98
N MET A 82 15.57 -4.08 1.83
CA MET A 82 16.23 -4.43 0.57
C MET A 82 17.14 -3.31 0.05
N ASP A 83 17.24 -2.19 0.77
CA ASP A 83 18.03 -1.01 0.38
C ASP A 83 18.72 -0.44 1.63
N SER A 84 19.94 -0.91 1.92
CA SER A 84 20.72 -0.45 3.06
C SER A 84 21.10 1.03 2.95
N ALA A 85 21.26 1.57 1.73
CA ALA A 85 21.57 2.97 1.49
C ALA A 85 20.37 3.89 1.75
N TYR A 86 19.13 3.39 1.62
CA TYR A 86 17.90 4.15 1.93
C TYR A 86 17.79 4.56 3.41
N TYR A 87 18.45 3.83 4.31
CA TYR A 87 18.45 4.10 5.76
C TYR A 87 19.70 4.84 6.26
N ALA A 88 20.68 5.11 5.38
CA ALA A 88 21.94 5.74 5.75
C ALA A 88 21.90 7.27 5.80
N GLN A 89 20.71 7.89 5.76
CA GLN A 89 20.51 9.34 5.80
C GLN A 89 19.65 9.77 6.99
#